data_AF-A0A336TQG4-F1
#
_entry.id   AF-A0A336TQG4-F1
#
_cell.length_a   1.000
_cell.length_b   1.000
_cell.length_c   1.000
_cell.angle_alpha   90.00
_cell.angle_beta   90.00
_cell.angle_gamma   90.00
#
_symmetry.space_group_name_H-M   'P 1'
#
loop_
_entity.id
_entity.type
_entity.pdbx_description
1 polymer ?
#
loop_
_entity_poly.entity_id
_entity_poly.type
_entity_poly.pdbx_seq_one_letter_code
_entity_poly.pdbx_strand_id
1 'polypeptide(L)'
;MSTPQEMAWLTTISVPTVQAGERYVRLTGLPDNRRKEAWKTITSNHPGLAYLLRSSELKDVVAFFDADIYVDADVVPALPSEPLKGRKQALP
;
A
#
# COMPACT_ATOMS: atom_id res chain seq x y z
N MET A 1 -35.05 28.18 -7.67
CA MET A 1 -33.77 28.54 -7.02
C MET A 1 -32.96 27.26 -6.93
N SER A 2 -32.12 27.00 -7.92
CA SER A 2 -31.36 25.75 -8.03
C SER A 2 -29.94 26.00 -7.52
N THR A 3 -29.54 25.30 -6.47
CA THR A 3 -28.22 25.41 -5.83
C THR A 3 -27.14 24.75 -6.69
N PRO A 4 -25.89 25.23 -6.62
CA PRO A 4 -24.86 24.97 -7.61
C PRO A 4 -24.23 23.59 -7.41
N GLN A 5 -24.51 22.66 -8.32
CA GLN A 5 -23.87 21.34 -8.41
C GLN A 5 -22.52 21.39 -9.17
N GLU A 6 -21.97 22.59 -9.38
CA GLU A 6 -20.96 22.87 -10.41
C GLU A 6 -19.50 22.80 -9.96
N MET A 7 -19.18 22.47 -8.70
CA MET A 7 -17.79 22.60 -8.21
C MET A 7 -17.21 21.37 -7.50
N ALA A 8 -17.79 20.18 -7.65
CA ALA A 8 -17.19 18.96 -7.08
C ALA A 8 -15.79 18.68 -7.67
N TRP A 9 -15.59 18.95 -8.97
CA TRP A 9 -14.33 18.73 -9.69
C TRP A 9 -13.23 19.79 -9.40
N LEU A 10 -13.58 20.90 -8.75
CA LEU A 10 -12.62 21.93 -8.28
C LEU A 10 -12.07 21.62 -6.89
N THR A 11 -12.55 20.56 -6.23
CA THR A 11 -12.11 20.20 -4.90
C THR A 11 -10.73 19.56 -4.99
N THR A 12 -9.69 20.38 -4.79
CA THR A 12 -8.32 19.88 -4.65
C THR A 12 -8.20 19.21 -3.29
N ILE A 13 -8.21 17.87 -3.29
CA ILE A 13 -7.93 17.09 -2.08
C ILE A 13 -6.42 17.01 -1.95
N SER A 14 -5.86 17.71 -0.96
CA SER A 14 -4.47 17.52 -0.56
C SER A 14 -4.36 16.14 0.10
N VAL A 15 -3.83 15.18 -0.63
CA VAL A 15 -3.53 13.85 -0.09
C VAL A 15 -2.22 13.97 0.70
N PRO A 16 -2.16 13.55 1.97
CA PRO A 16 -0.93 13.58 2.73
C PRO A 16 0.16 12.82 1.98
N THR A 17 1.21 13.54 1.61
CA THR A 17 2.43 12.93 1.07
C THR A 17 3.05 12.07 2.16
N VAL A 18 3.14 10.77 1.88
CA VAL A 18 4.02 9.80 2.55
C VAL A 18 5.34 10.47 2.94
N GLN A 19 5.77 10.37 4.20
CA GLN A 19 6.95 11.09 4.66
C GLN A 19 8.21 10.60 3.95
N ALA A 20 9.17 11.51 3.75
CA ALA A 20 10.46 11.20 3.17
C ALA A 20 11.19 10.16 4.05
N GLY A 21 11.54 9.01 3.45
CA GLY A 21 12.29 7.94 4.13
C GLY A 21 11.47 6.69 4.48
N GLU A 22 10.14 6.71 4.26
CA GLU A 22 9.31 5.51 4.44
C GLU A 22 9.75 4.39 3.48
N ARG A 23 10.13 3.26 4.08
CA ARG A 23 10.58 2.06 3.38
C ARG A 23 9.36 1.15 3.25
N TYR A 24 9.02 0.77 2.04
CA TYR A 24 7.94 -0.17 1.80
C TYR A 24 8.48 -1.52 1.34
N VAL A 25 7.73 -2.57 1.63
CA VAL A 25 8.01 -3.93 1.18
C VAL A 25 6.84 -4.42 0.34
N ARG A 26 7.16 -4.98 -0.82
CA ARG A 26 6.17 -5.56 -1.73
C ARG A 26 5.74 -6.93 -1.20
N LEU A 27 4.43 -7.13 -1.05
CA LEU A 27 3.85 -8.43 -0.67
C LEU A 27 3.45 -9.29 -1.88
N THR A 28 3.19 -8.66 -3.03
CA THR A 28 2.88 -9.36 -4.29
C THR A 28 4.14 -9.99 -4.89
N GLY A 29 4.01 -11.18 -5.49
CA GLY A 29 5.13 -11.84 -6.20
C GLY A 29 6.25 -12.39 -5.32
N LEU A 30 6.09 -12.43 -3.99
CA LEU A 30 7.09 -12.98 -3.09
C LEU A 30 7.29 -14.50 -3.29
N PRO A 31 8.53 -15.00 -3.21
CA PRO A 31 8.79 -16.44 -3.18
C PRO A 31 8.15 -17.08 -1.93
N ASP A 32 7.72 -18.34 -2.04
CA ASP A 32 6.88 -19.00 -1.03
C ASP A 32 7.46 -18.98 0.39
N ASN A 33 8.79 -19.11 0.52
CA ASN A 33 9.48 -19.05 1.81
C ASN A 33 9.28 -17.69 2.50
N ARG A 34 9.49 -16.60 1.75
CA ARG A 34 9.35 -15.22 2.25
C ARG A 34 7.89 -14.84 2.46
N ARG A 35 6.99 -15.37 1.62
CA ARG A 35 5.56 -15.15 1.74
C ARG A 35 5.02 -15.75 3.04
N LYS A 36 5.41 -16.99 3.38
CA LYS A 36 4.99 -17.65 4.63
C LYS A 36 5.49 -16.88 5.86
N GLU A 37 6.73 -16.43 5.83
CA GLU A 37 7.31 -15.65 6.93
C GLU A 37 6.62 -14.29 7.08
N ALA A 38 6.41 -13.57 5.99
CA ALA A 38 5.67 -12.30 5.99
C ALA A 38 4.26 -12.48 6.55
N TRP A 39 3.52 -13.49 6.09
CA TRP A 39 2.18 -13.76 6.60
C TRP A 39 2.16 -14.14 8.07
N LYS A 40 3.16 -14.90 8.56
CA LYS A 40 3.28 -15.23 9.97
C LYS A 40 3.45 -13.94 10.79
N THR A 41 4.39 -13.09 10.41
CA THR A 41 4.66 -11.81 11.09
C THR A 41 3.44 -10.88 11.07
N ILE A 42 2.80 -10.70 9.91
CA ILE A 42 1.59 -9.85 9.78
C ILE A 42 0.45 -10.41 10.63
N THR A 43 0.20 -11.72 10.58
CA THR A 43 -0.90 -12.33 11.33
C THR A 43 -0.68 -12.22 12.84
N SER A 44 0.56 -12.34 13.31
CA SER A 44 0.90 -12.27 14.73
C SER A 44 0.93 -10.84 15.28
N ASN A 45 1.51 -9.89 14.54
CA ASN A 45 1.77 -8.54 15.05
C ASN A 45 0.75 -7.51 14.58
N HIS A 46 0.08 -7.75 13.45
CA HIS A 46 -0.84 -6.82 12.81
C HIS A 46 -2.14 -7.53 12.33
N PRO A 47 -2.93 -8.11 13.24
CA PRO A 47 -4.09 -8.93 12.88
C PRO A 47 -5.17 -8.18 12.08
N GLY A 48 -5.34 -6.87 12.31
CA GLY A 48 -6.25 -6.04 11.51
C GLY A 48 -5.81 -5.91 10.05
N LEU A 49 -4.50 -5.74 9.82
CA LEU A 49 -3.92 -5.74 8.47
C LEU A 49 -4.06 -7.12 7.83
N ALA A 50 -3.82 -8.20 8.59
CA ALA A 50 -4.02 -9.57 8.10
C ALA A 50 -5.46 -9.82 7.65
N TYR A 51 -6.45 -9.29 8.37
CA TYR A 51 -7.85 -9.40 8.01
C TYR A 51 -8.15 -8.64 6.71
N LEU A 52 -7.67 -7.40 6.59
CA LEU A 52 -7.86 -6.58 5.39
C LEU A 52 -7.22 -7.20 4.15
N LEU A 53 -5.99 -7.71 4.27
CA LEU A 53 -5.28 -8.41 3.18
C LEU A 53 -5.97 -9.70 2.73
N ARG A 54 -6.89 -10.26 3.54
CA ARG A 54 -7.65 -11.46 3.20
C ARG A 54 -9.01 -11.16 2.57
N SER A 55 -9.49 -9.91 2.63
CA SER A 55 -10.81 -9.54 2.11
C SER A 55 -10.91 -9.86 0.61
N SER A 56 -12.08 -10.34 0.19
CA SER A 56 -12.37 -10.61 -1.23
C SER A 56 -12.36 -9.32 -2.03
N GLU A 57 -12.95 -8.25 -1.50
CA GLU A 57 -13.03 -6.93 -2.13
C GLU A 57 -11.65 -6.40 -2.52
N LEU A 58 -10.67 -6.49 -1.63
CA LEU A 58 -9.31 -6.04 -1.92
C LEU A 58 -8.66 -6.91 -3.00
N LYS A 59 -8.85 -8.24 -2.93
CA LYS A 59 -8.31 -9.17 -3.94
C LYS A 59 -8.90 -8.91 -5.32
N ASP A 60 -10.20 -8.59 -5.38
CA ASP A 60 -10.88 -8.28 -6.63
C ASP A 60 -10.33 -6.99 -7.25
N VAL A 61 -10.12 -5.94 -6.44
CA VAL A 61 -9.49 -4.69 -6.88
C VAL A 61 -8.05 -4.94 -7.35
N VAL A 62 -7.27 -5.69 -6.59
CA VAL A 62 -5.87 -6.00 -6.94
C VAL A 62 -5.79 -6.77 -8.26
N ALA A 63 -6.67 -7.77 -8.45
CA ALA A 63 -6.73 -8.53 -9.69
C ALA A 63 -7.23 -7.68 -10.87
N PHE A 64 -8.21 -6.81 -10.64
CA PHE A 64 -8.76 -5.93 -11.69
C PHE A 64 -7.71 -4.95 -12.23
N PHE A 65 -6.87 -4.39 -11.36
CA PHE A 65 -5.84 -3.41 -11.73
C PHE A 65 -4.45 -4.01 -11.97
N ASP A 66 -4.28 -5.33 -11.83
CA ASP A 66 -2.96 -5.99 -11.79
C ASP A 66 -2.00 -5.28 -10.82
N ALA A 67 -2.52 -4.96 -9.63
CA ALA A 67 -1.86 -4.07 -8.70
C ALA A 67 -0.87 -4.78 -7.78
N ASP A 68 0.16 -4.05 -7.38
CA ASP A 68 1.10 -4.49 -6.35
C ASP A 68 0.70 -3.98 -4.98
N ILE A 69 0.73 -4.88 -3.99
CA ILE A 69 0.48 -4.54 -2.59
C ILE A 69 1.82 -4.23 -1.93
N TYR A 70 1.90 -3.04 -1.35
CA TYR A 70 3.02 -2.58 -0.54
C TYR A 70 2.55 -2.35 0.90
N VAL A 71 3.39 -2.70 1.87
CA VAL A 71 3.20 -2.39 3.30
C VAL A 71 4.46 -1.77 3.86
N ASP A 72 4.36 -1.10 5.01
CA ASP A 72 5.53 -0.54 5.68
C ASP A 72 6.56 -1.63 6.00
N ALA A 73 7.84 -1.32 5.82
CA ALA A 73 8.93 -2.26 6.08
C ALA A 73 8.98 -2.68 7.56
N ASP A 74 8.52 -1.84 8.48
CA ASP A 74 8.46 -2.15 9.90
C ASP A 74 7.44 -3.24 10.23
N VAL A 75 6.42 -3.42 9.38
CA VAL A 75 5.42 -4.49 9.51
C VAL A 75 6.03 -5.85 9.17
N VAL A 76 6.93 -5.90 8.19
CA VAL A 76 7.61 -7.13 7.77
C VAL A 76 9.11 -6.88 7.54
N PRO A 77 9.91 -6.84 8.61
CA PRO A 77 11.34 -6.51 8.51
C PRO A 77 12.18 -7.59 7.81
N ALA A 78 11.63 -8.79 7.65
CA ALA A 78 12.27 -9.90 6.95
C ALA A 78 12.32 -9.71 5.42
N LEU A 79 11.54 -8.77 4.87
CA LEU A 79 11.50 -8.51 3.43
C LEU A 79 12.46 -7.38 3.05
N PRO A 80 13.09 -7.46 1.86
CA PRO A 80 13.91 -6.36 1.36
C PRO A 80 13.00 -5.15 1.10
N SER A 81 13.37 -4.00 1.68
CA SER A 81 12.70 -2.74 1.38
C SER A 81 13.01 -2.31 -0.05
N GLU A 82 11.96 -2.03 -0.83
CA GLU A 82 12.11 -1.51 -2.17
C GLU A 82 11.81 0.00 -2.16
N PRO A 83 12.70 0.84 -2.74
CA PRO A 83 12.36 2.23 -2.99
C PRO A 83 11.29 2.29 -4.07
N LEU A 84 10.17 2.97 -3.80
CA LEU A 84 9.09 3.15 -4.76
C LEU A 84 9.61 3.77 -6.07
N LYS A 85 9.49 3.04 -7.18
CA LYS A 85 9.90 3.50 -8.51
C LYS A 85 9.14 4.78 -8.88
N GLY A 86 9.84 5.77 -9.42
CA GLY A 86 9.27 7.06 -9.81
C GLY A 86 9.49 8.19 -8.80
N ARG A 87 9.96 7.90 -7.59
CA ARG A 87 10.39 8.90 -6.59
C ARG A 87 11.89 9.11 -6.61
N LYS A 88 12.48 9.33 -7.79
CA LYS A 88 13.86 9.85 -7.85
C LYS A 88 13.81 11.26 -7.28
N GLN A 89 14.61 11.51 -6.26
CA GLN A 89 14.81 12.82 -5.65
C GLN A 89 14.90 13.89 -6.74
N ALA A 90 14.04 14.91 -6.66
CA ALA A 90 14.51 16.23 -7.02
C ALA A 90 15.52 16.58 -5.92
N LEU A 91 16.80 16.32 -6.19
CA LEU A 91 17.89 16.82 -5.36
C LEU A 91 17.76 18.35 -5.32
N PRO A 92 17.76 18.99 -4.14
CA PRO A 92 18.02 20.42 -4.05
C PRO A 92 19.45 20.74 -4.48
#